data_AF-A0A7K9MXN3-F1
#
_entry.id   AF-A0A7K9MXN3-F1
#
_cell.length_a   1.000
_cell.length_b   1.000
_cell.length_c   1.000
_cell.angle_alpha   90.00
_cell.angle_beta   90.00
_cell.angle_gamma   90.00
#
_symmetry.space_group_name_H-M   'P 1'
#
loop_
_entity.id
_entity.type
_entity.pdbx_description
1 polymer ?
#
loop_
_entity_poly.entity_id
_entity_poly.type
_entity_poly.pdbx_seq_one_letter_code
_entity_poly.pdbx_strand_id
1 'polypeptide(L)'
;RLRLERTQHYVEAFVERCNGDVVVSASTREWAIKRHLYSPKGVTACKNLGRVMAQRCLEAGINFVNFKAVIPWEYHCDSASTHLLRLEFEKAVEEGGVVLREPRRIYQ
;
A
#
# COMPACT_ATOMS: atom_id res chain seq x y z
N ARG A 1 -6.08 -7.90 3.64
CA ARG A 1 -6.30 -7.17 2.37
C ARG A 1 -5.54 -5.85 2.41
N LEU A 2 -4.75 -5.54 1.37
CA LEU A 2 -4.05 -4.26 1.25
C LEU A 2 -4.92 -3.30 0.42
N ARG A 3 -5.24 -2.14 0.98
CA ARG A 3 -5.93 -1.03 0.34
C ARG A 3 -5.00 0.16 0.22
N LEU A 4 -5.05 0.82 -0.93
CA LEU A 4 -4.33 2.05 -1.22
C LEU A 4 -5.37 3.10 -1.54
N GLU A 5 -5.32 4.23 -0.84
CA GLU A 5 -6.19 5.37 -1.06
C GLU A 5 -5.36 6.59 -1.41
N ARG A 6 -5.74 7.24 -2.51
CA ARG A 6 -5.07 8.43 -3.01
C ARG A 6 -6.03 9.60 -3.03
N THR A 7 -5.67 10.65 -2.30
CA THR A 7 -6.32 11.95 -2.37
C THR A 7 -5.50 12.91 -3.23
N GLN A 8 -6.04 14.08 -3.54
CA GLN A 8 -5.32 15.15 -4.23
C GLN A 8 -4.00 15.58 -3.55
N HIS A 9 -3.92 15.44 -2.22
CA HIS A 9 -2.80 15.94 -1.42
C HIS A 9 -1.92 14.84 -0.80
N TYR A 10 -2.44 13.63 -0.60
CA TYR A 10 -1.78 12.59 0.17
C TYR A 10 -2.12 11.20 -0.37
N VAL A 11 -1.24 10.25 -0.07
CA VAL A 11 -1.43 8.81 -0.28
C VAL A 11 -1.42 8.10 1.06
N GLU A 12 -2.37 7.18 1.24
CA GLU A 12 -2.57 6.39 2.45
C GLU A 12 -2.71 4.91 2.08
N ALA A 13 -2.13 4.03 2.89
CA ALA A 13 -2.17 2.58 2.71
C ALA A 13 -2.66 1.93 4.00
N PHE A 14 -3.52 0.91 3.85
CA PHE A 14 -4.16 0.21 4.96
C PHE A 14 -4.12 -1.29 4.73
N VAL A 15 -3.75 -2.05 5.76
CA VAL A 15 -3.95 -3.49 5.80
C VAL A 15 -5.16 -3.77 6.66
N GLU A 16 -6.21 -4.25 6.01
CA GLU A 16 -7.47 -4.60 6.64
C GLU A 16 -7.61 -6.11 6.81
N ARG A 17 -8.16 -6.52 7.93
CA ARG A 17 -8.65 -7.89 8.15
C ARG A 17 -9.96 -8.10 7.39
N CYS A 18 -10.38 -9.35 7.22
CA CYS A 18 -11.67 -9.70 6.60
C CYS A 18 -12.88 -9.05 7.29
N ASN A 19 -12.76 -8.68 8.57
CA ASN A 19 -13.81 -8.08 9.37
C ASN A 19 -13.93 -6.55 9.18
N GLY A 20 -13.01 -5.93 8.43
CA GLY A 20 -12.95 -4.48 8.25
C GLY A 20 -12.00 -3.75 9.21
N ASP A 21 -11.42 -4.44 10.18
CA ASP A 21 -10.45 -3.84 11.12
C ASP A 21 -9.13 -3.53 10.42
N VAL A 22 -8.64 -2.30 10.59
CA VAL A 22 -7.33 -1.87 10.12
C VAL A 22 -6.27 -2.33 11.12
N VAL A 23 -5.37 -3.21 10.69
CA VAL A 23 -4.29 -3.75 11.53
C VAL A 23 -3.03 -2.88 11.43
N VAL A 24 -2.70 -2.47 10.21
CA VAL A 24 -1.55 -1.61 9.92
C VAL A 24 -2.02 -0.50 9.00
N SER A 25 -1.60 0.73 9.29
CA SER A 25 -1.78 1.88 8.42
C SER A 25 -0.44 2.56 8.19
N ALA A 26 -0.30 3.19 7.03
CA ALA A 26 0.80 4.10 6.76
C ALA A 26 0.27 5.23 5.88
N SER A 27 0.60 6.48 6.24
CA SER A 27 0.16 7.65 5.48
C SER A 27 1.28 8.64 5.26
N THR A 28 1.33 9.20 4.06
CA THR A 28 2.21 10.35 3.74
C THR A 28 1.85 11.63 4.52
N ARG A 29 0.75 11.64 5.28
CA ARG A 29 0.41 12.68 6.26
C ARG A 29 1.27 12.59 7.51
N GLU A 30 1.77 11.41 7.85
CA GLU A 30 2.60 11.21 9.04
C GLU A 30 3.89 12.02 8.91
N TRP A 31 4.19 12.84 9.92
CA TRP A 31 5.36 13.72 9.89
C TRP A 31 6.67 12.95 9.69
N ALA A 32 6.77 11.75 10.28
CA ALA A 32 7.92 10.88 10.16
C ALA A 32 8.23 10.52 8.71
N ILE A 33 7.21 10.36 7.86
CA ILE A 33 7.35 10.04 6.43
C ILE A 33 7.47 11.34 5.63
N LYS A 34 6.58 12.31 5.90
CA LYS A 34 6.49 13.57 5.16
C LYS A 34 7.79 14.36 5.14
N ARG A 35 8.53 14.40 6.25
CA ARG A 35 9.81 15.13 6.34
C ARG A 35 10.91 14.61 5.42
N HIS A 36 10.82 13.34 4.98
CA HIS A 36 11.78 12.71 4.08
C HIS A 36 11.31 12.69 2.63
N LEU A 37 10.13 13.23 2.34
CA LEU A 37 9.56 13.28 1.00
C LEU A 37 9.60 14.70 0.46
N TYR A 38 10.09 14.86 -0.77
CA TYR A 38 9.99 16.11 -1.50
C TYR A 38 8.53 16.44 -1.86
N SER A 39 7.73 15.43 -2.20
CA SER A 39 6.32 15.59 -2.56
C SER A 39 5.51 14.39 -2.08
N PRO A 40 4.33 14.58 -1.46
CA PRO A 40 3.52 13.50 -0.89
C PRO A 40 2.72 12.69 -1.93
N LYS A 41 2.72 13.11 -3.20
CA LYS A 41 1.88 12.52 -4.29
C LYS A 41 2.67 11.81 -5.39
N GLY A 42 4.00 11.85 -5.34
CA GLY A 42 4.86 11.35 -6.41
C GLY A 42 5.09 9.84 -6.36
N VAL A 43 5.73 9.31 -7.40
CA VAL A 43 6.15 7.90 -7.49
C VAL A 43 7.08 7.53 -6.34
N THR A 44 7.99 8.44 -5.98
CA THR A 44 8.89 8.28 -4.83
C THR A 44 8.14 8.21 -3.49
N ALA A 45 7.03 8.94 -3.35
CA ALA A 45 6.19 8.86 -2.15
C ALA A 45 5.52 7.50 -2.03
N CYS A 46 4.92 6.99 -3.12
CA CYS A 46 4.33 5.65 -3.15
C CYS A 46 5.38 4.58 -2.85
N LYS A 47 6.56 4.65 -3.48
CA LYS A 47 7.65 3.70 -3.23
C LYS A 47 8.09 3.68 -1.76
N ASN A 48 8.35 4.85 -1.18
CA ASN A 48 8.76 4.95 0.23
C ASN A 48 7.63 4.55 1.19
N LEU A 49 6.37 4.86 0.84
CA LEU A 49 5.20 4.40 1.59
C LEU A 49 5.11 2.87 1.58
N GLY A 50 5.35 2.23 0.43
CA GLY A 50 5.39 0.77 0.31
C GLY A 50 6.48 0.12 1.18
N ARG A 51 7.67 0.74 1.23
CA ARG A 51 8.75 0.28 2.13
C ARG A 51 8.36 0.35 3.60
N VAL A 52 7.80 1.48 4.03
CA VAL A 52 7.31 1.66 5.41
C VAL A 52 6.19 0.66 5.71
N MET A 53 5.30 0.43 4.76
CA MET A 53 4.21 -0.52 4.91
C MET A 53 4.73 -1.95 5.07
N ALA A 54 5.67 -2.37 4.24
CA ALA A 54 6.28 -3.69 4.35
C ALA A 54 6.98 -3.89 5.69
N GLN A 55 7.75 -2.90 6.13
CA GLN A 55 8.41 -2.95 7.44
C GLN A 55 7.39 -3.09 8.58
N ARG A 56 6.35 -2.25 8.62
CA ARG A 56 5.30 -2.32 9.65
C ARG A 56 4.55 -3.65 9.61
N CYS A 57 4.30 -4.19 8.41
CA CYS A 57 3.68 -5.50 8.25
C CYS A 57 4.56 -6.61 8.85
N LEU A 58 5.86 -6.62 8.57
CA LEU A 58 6.80 -7.59 9.14
C LEU A 58 6.90 -7.49 10.66
N GLU A 59 6.98 -6.26 11.19
CA GLU A 59 6.99 -6.01 12.64
C GLU A 59 5.68 -6.49 13.32
N ALA A 60 4.55 -6.41 12.61
CA ALA A 60 3.27 -6.95 13.06
C ALA A 60 3.10 -8.46 12.83
N GLY A 61 4.07 -9.13 12.20
CA GLY A 61 4.00 -10.57 11.88
C GLY A 61 3.11 -10.92 10.68
N ILE A 62 2.84 -9.96 9.79
CA ILE A 62 1.99 -10.12 8.60
C ILE A 62 2.88 -10.29 7.36
N ASN A 63 3.00 -11.52 6.88
CA ASN A 63 3.84 -11.83 5.71
C ASN A 63 3.05 -11.98 4.40
N PHE A 64 1.76 -12.30 4.49
CA PHE A 64 0.90 -12.53 3.33
C PHE A 64 -0.28 -11.57 3.38
N VAL A 65 -0.47 -10.79 2.32
CA VAL A 65 -1.60 -9.87 2.21
C VAL A 65 -2.13 -9.91 0.79
N ASN A 66 -3.41 -10.18 0.60
CA ASN A 66 -4.00 -10.06 -0.73
C ASN A 66 -4.17 -8.59 -1.10
N PHE A 67 -3.57 -8.18 -2.23
CA PHE A 67 -3.74 -6.85 -2.75
C PHE A 67 -5.12 -6.69 -3.38
N LYS A 68 -5.94 -5.82 -2.80
CA LYS A 68 -7.23 -5.45 -3.37
C LYS A 68 -7.24 -3.93 -3.47
N ALA A 69 -6.64 -3.39 -4.55
CA ALA A 69 -6.89 -2.01 -4.92
C ALA A 69 -8.38 -1.85 -5.26
N VAL A 70 -9.14 -1.46 -4.25
CA VAL A 70 -10.52 -1.04 -4.43
C VAL A 70 -10.53 0.46 -4.32
N ILE A 71 -10.53 1.13 -5.47
CA ILE A 71 -11.21 2.40 -5.60
C ILE A 71 -12.02 2.37 -6.92
N PRO A 72 -13.36 2.35 -6.86
CA PRO A 72 -14.22 2.22 -8.05
C PRO A 72 -14.01 3.30 -9.12
N TRP A 73 -13.54 4.49 -8.74
CA TRP A 73 -13.39 5.64 -9.67
C TRP A 73 -11.97 5.87 -10.18
N GLU A 74 -10.94 5.22 -9.62
CA GLU A 74 -9.56 5.33 -10.17
C GLU A 74 -9.35 4.46 -11.41
N TYR A 75 -10.20 3.45 -11.65
CA TYR A 75 -10.22 2.72 -12.93
C TYR A 75 -10.63 3.59 -14.13
N HIS A 76 -11.32 4.72 -13.91
CA HIS A 76 -11.59 5.69 -14.97
C HIS A 76 -10.45 6.68 -15.20
N CYS A 77 -9.44 6.68 -14.31
CA CYS A 77 -8.23 7.48 -14.44
C CYS A 77 -7.11 6.60 -15.02
N ASP A 78 -7.31 6.12 -16.26
CA ASP A 78 -6.34 5.39 -17.12
C ASP A 78 -5.15 6.28 -17.55
N SER A 79 -4.63 7.10 -16.63
CA SER A 79 -3.37 7.77 -16.86
C SER A 79 -2.24 6.78 -16.57
N ALA A 80 -1.29 6.63 -17.49
CA ALA A 80 -0.10 5.79 -17.32
C ALA A 80 0.63 6.07 -15.98
N SER A 81 0.53 7.30 -15.49
CA SER A 81 1.01 7.76 -14.19
C SER A 81 0.40 7.01 -13.00
N THR A 82 -0.91 6.73 -12.99
CA THR A 82 -1.58 6.01 -11.88
C THR A 82 -1.12 4.56 -11.80
N HIS A 83 -0.99 3.91 -12.96
CA HIS A 83 -0.49 2.53 -13.04
C HIS A 83 0.95 2.42 -12.53
N LEU A 84 1.83 3.35 -12.92
CA LEU A 84 3.22 3.38 -12.47
C LEU A 84 3.33 3.60 -10.95
N LEU A 85 2.50 4.48 -10.37
CA LEU A 85 2.45 4.71 -8.92
C LEU A 85 2.11 3.44 -8.15
N ARG A 86 1.10 2.72 -8.63
CA ARG A 86 0.66 1.45 -8.04
C ARG A 86 1.72 0.37 -8.19
N LEU A 87 2.29 0.22 -9.38
CA LEU A 87 3.32 -0.78 -9.67
C LEU A 87 4.57 -0.60 -8.79
N GLU A 88 5.06 0.64 -8.65
CA GLU A 88 6.21 0.92 -7.78
C GLU A 88 5.90 0.70 -6.29
N PHE A 89 4.65 0.94 -5.86
CA PHE A 89 4.22 0.61 -4.51
C PHE A 89 4.21 -0.90 -4.27
N GLU A 90 3.57 -1.67 -5.16
CA GLU A 90 3.51 -3.14 -5.08
C GLU A 90 4.92 -3.73 -5.04
N LYS A 91 5.78 -3.30 -5.97
CA LYS A 91 7.19 -3.72 -6.03
C LYS A 91 7.94 -3.41 -4.75
N ALA A 92 7.75 -2.21 -4.18
CA ALA A 92 8.41 -1.84 -2.92
C ALA A 92 7.96 -2.69 -1.73
N VAL A 93 6.69 -3.12 -1.72
CA VAL A 93 6.15 -3.99 -0.67
C VAL A 93 6.72 -5.41 -0.80
N GLU A 94 6.80 -5.93 -2.02
CA GLU A 94 7.40 -7.24 -2.30
C GLU A 94 8.91 -7.26 -2.03
N GLU A 95 9.64 -6.22 -2.44
CA GLU A 95 11.06 -6.02 -2.09
C GLU A 95 11.27 -5.97 -0.56
N GLY A 96 10.26 -5.48 0.17
CA GLY A 96 10.24 -5.45 1.63
C GLY A 96 9.92 -6.80 2.28
N GLY A 97 9.70 -7.87 1.51
CA GLY A 97 9.50 -9.24 2.02
C GLY A 97 8.05 -9.63 2.30
N VAL A 98 7.08 -8.77 1.97
CA VAL A 98 5.65 -9.07 2.12
C VAL A 98 5.11 -9.60 0.80
N VAL A 99 4.50 -10.78 0.82
CA VAL A 99 3.95 -11.43 -0.37
C VAL A 99 2.53 -10.94 -0.60
N LEU A 100 2.28 -10.35 -1.77
CA LEU A 100 0.96 -9.77 -2.14
C LEU A 100 -0.10 -10.81 -2.55
N ARG A 101 0.16 -12.09 -2.27
CA ARG A 101 -0.69 -13.23 -2.61
C ARG A 101 -0.91 -14.09 -1.38
N GLU A 102 -2.17 -14.24 -0.98
CA GLU A 102 -2.54 -15.14 0.11
C GLU A 102 -2.50 -16.61 -0.38
N PRO A 103 -1.97 -17.55 0.43
CA PRO A 103 -1.99 -18.96 0.10
C PRO A 103 -3.42 -19.50 0.10
N ARG A 104 -3.65 -20.56 -0.68
CA ARG A 104 -4.96 -21.24 -0.69
C ARG A 104 -5.16 -21.97 0.63
N ARG A 105 -6.39 -21.94 1.14
CA ARG A 105 -6.78 -22.72 2.30
C ARG A 105 -6.76 -24.21 1.92
N ILE A 106 -6.18 -25.05 2.77
CA ILE A 106 -5.90 -26.48 2.50
C ILE A 106 -7.17 -27.29 2.19
N TYR A 107 -8.33 -26.88 2.72
CA TYR A 107 -9.59 -27.63 2.62
C TYR A 107 -10.71 -26.80 1.94
N GLN A 108 -10.38 -26.01 0.91
CA GLN A 108 -11.35 -25.28 0.09
C GLN A 108 -11.20 -25.59 -1.39
#